data_AF-C7JE03-F1
#
_entry.id   AF-C7JE03-F1
#
_cell.length_a   1.000
_cell.length_b   1.000
_cell.length_c   1.000
_cell.angle_alpha   90.00
_cell.angle_beta   90.00
_cell.angle_gamma   90.00
#
_symmetry.space_group_name_H-M   'P 1'
#
loop_
_entity.id
_entity.type
_entity.pdbx_description
1 polymer ?
#
loop_
_entity_poly.entity_id
_entity_poly.type
_entity_poly.pdbx_seq_one_letter_code
_entity_poly.pdbx_strand_id
1 'polypeptide(L)'
;MSDAARFRLEELEVRLGYRFVNPDLLQEALTHRSAAHQKAGGRKRQKAKGAGSNERLEFIGDRVLGLLMAEWLLERFPNEQEGALGSRLAHLVSRVSLAEIADRLDLPQSLTVAAHEARAGVQTAANVVADALEAVLGAVFLDGGLEPARQMVRDWWKSALDAQAHPPKDPKTALQEWVLGRGQSLPVYETIGADGPSHAPLFVVRVTAGGLFGEGRAGSKRAAESAAAADLLEKLEG
;
A
#
# COMPACT_ATOMS: atom_id res chain seq x y z
N MET A 1 18.14 -19.99 15.65
CA MET A 1 18.46 -18.82 14.79
C MET A 1 19.97 -18.60 14.84
N SER A 2 20.63 -18.15 13.76
CA SER A 2 22.06 -17.81 13.82
C SER A 2 22.28 -16.45 14.51
N ASP A 3 23.46 -16.21 15.07
CA ASP A 3 23.78 -14.95 15.77
C ASP A 3 23.65 -13.73 14.85
N ALA A 4 24.05 -13.87 13.58
CA ALA A 4 23.89 -12.81 12.57
C ALA A 4 22.41 -12.50 12.25
N ALA A 5 21.53 -13.51 12.26
CA ALA A 5 20.11 -13.29 12.05
C ALA A 5 19.46 -12.60 13.26
N ARG A 6 19.89 -12.94 14.48
CA ARG A 6 19.46 -12.28 15.70
C ARG A 6 19.85 -10.80 15.72
N PHE A 7 21.10 -10.49 15.39
CA PHE A 7 21.61 -9.12 15.35
C PHE A 7 20.82 -8.23 14.37
N ARG A 8 20.48 -8.75 13.18
CA ARG A 8 19.64 -8.01 12.21
C ARG A 8 18.23 -7.73 12.72
N LEU A 9 17.65 -8.63 13.51
CA LEU A 9 16.35 -8.38 14.12
C LEU A 9 16.45 -7.29 15.18
N GLU A 10 17.48 -7.34 16.03
CA GLU A 10 17.72 -6.32 17.06
C GLU A 10 17.96 -4.92 16.43
N GLU A 11 18.70 -4.82 15.33
CA GLU A 11 18.84 -3.57 14.57
C GLU A 11 17.52 -3.07 14.01
N LEU A 12 16.68 -3.96 13.49
CA LEU A 12 15.37 -3.60 12.97
C LEU A 12 14.45 -3.13 14.11
N GLU A 13 14.43 -3.80 15.27
CA GLU A 13 13.67 -3.35 16.45
C GLU A 13 13.99 -1.90 16.83
N VAL A 14 15.28 -1.52 16.75
CA VAL A 14 15.72 -0.13 16.96
C VAL A 14 15.15 0.80 15.90
N ARG A 15 15.18 0.43 14.61
CA ARG A 15 14.59 1.24 13.53
C ARG A 15 13.07 1.38 13.63
N LEU A 16 12.39 0.32 14.06
CA LEU A 16 10.95 0.31 14.29
C LEU A 16 10.55 1.11 15.53
N GLY A 17 11.47 1.32 16.47
CA GLY A 17 11.18 1.95 17.76
C GLY A 17 10.42 1.05 18.73
N TYR A 18 10.49 -0.28 18.56
CA TYR A 18 9.76 -1.25 19.37
C TYR A 18 10.57 -2.52 19.58
N ARG A 19 10.59 -2.98 20.83
CA ARG A 19 11.28 -4.20 21.23
C ARG A 19 10.26 -5.29 21.49
N PHE A 20 10.33 -6.39 20.75
CA PHE A 20 9.38 -7.48 20.87
C PHE A 20 9.61 -8.27 22.16
N VAL A 21 8.51 -8.58 22.85
CA VAL A 21 8.51 -9.57 23.93
C VAL A 21 8.67 -10.97 23.34
N ASN A 22 8.03 -11.21 22.20
CA ASN A 22 8.17 -12.42 21.40
C ASN A 22 8.84 -12.12 20.05
N PRO A 23 10.18 -12.28 19.93
CA PRO A 23 10.93 -12.05 18.69
C PRO A 23 10.51 -12.95 17.52
N ASP A 24 9.85 -14.08 17.79
CA ASP A 24 9.38 -14.98 16.72
C ASP A 24 8.29 -14.32 15.87
N LEU A 25 7.52 -13.38 16.44
CA LEU A 25 6.50 -12.62 15.69
C LEU A 25 7.16 -11.72 14.63
N LEU A 26 8.22 -11.01 14.99
CA LEU A 26 8.99 -10.20 14.04
C LEU A 26 9.65 -11.10 12.98
N GLN A 27 10.19 -12.24 13.39
CA GLN A 27 10.77 -13.18 12.42
C GLN A 27 9.72 -13.71 11.43
N GLU A 28 8.52 -14.04 11.88
CA GLU A 28 7.42 -14.49 11.03
C GLU A 28 6.96 -13.37 10.08
N ALA A 29 6.82 -12.13 10.57
CA ALA A 29 6.44 -10.97 9.76
C ALA A 29 7.41 -10.70 8.59
N LEU A 30 8.69 -11.01 8.78
CA LEU A 30 9.73 -10.84 7.77
C LEU A 30 9.93 -12.06 6.86
N THR A 31 9.20 -13.16 7.11
CA THR A 31 9.36 -14.40 6.34
C THR A 31 8.33 -14.48 5.22
N HIS A 32 8.77 -14.25 3.98
CA HIS A 32 7.93 -14.44 2.81
C HIS A 32 7.58 -15.93 2.61
N ARG A 33 6.42 -16.22 2.02
CA ARG A 33 5.94 -17.59 1.77
C ARG A 33 6.95 -18.48 1.06
N SER A 34 7.77 -17.95 0.15
CA SER A 34 8.77 -18.74 -0.56
C SER A 34 9.86 -19.30 0.37
N ALA A 35 10.26 -18.55 1.39
CA ALA A 35 11.20 -19.01 2.41
C ALA A 35 10.54 -19.99 3.39
N ALA A 36 9.27 -19.76 3.74
CA ALA A 36 8.51 -20.66 4.62
C ALA A 36 8.37 -22.08 4.01
N HIS A 37 8.13 -22.16 2.69
CA HIS A 37 8.01 -23.43 1.97
C HIS A 37 9.35 -24.21 1.88
N GLN A 38 10.50 -23.53 1.81
CA GLN A 38 11.80 -24.20 1.74
C GLN A 38 12.22 -24.88 3.05
N LYS A 39 11.88 -24.30 4.22
CA LYS A 39 12.21 -24.88 5.53
C LYS A 39 11.44 -26.19 5.84
N ALA A 40 10.36 -26.49 5.11
CA ALA A 40 9.49 -27.63 5.35
C ALA A 40 9.96 -28.96 4.68
N GLY A 41 11.25 -29.09 4.36
CA GLY A 41 11.82 -30.21 3.61
C GLY A 41 11.33 -31.62 4.02
N GLY A 42 10.77 -32.34 3.05
CA GLY A 42 10.73 -33.81 3.00
C GLY A 42 9.58 -34.55 3.70
N ARG A 43 8.84 -33.94 4.62
CA ARG A 43 7.66 -34.57 5.23
C ARG A 43 6.43 -33.73 4.98
N LYS A 44 5.50 -34.26 4.15
CA LYS A 44 4.10 -33.82 4.03
C LYS A 44 3.39 -33.95 5.39
N ARG A 45 3.76 -33.14 6.37
CA ARG A 45 2.83 -32.77 7.43
C ARG A 45 1.98 -31.67 6.84
N GLN A 46 0.67 -31.86 6.81
CA GLN A 46 -0.33 -30.83 6.53
C GLN A 46 -0.16 -29.69 7.56
N LYS A 47 0.87 -28.86 7.42
CA LYS A 47 0.83 -27.52 7.98
C LYS A 47 -0.19 -26.76 7.15
N ALA A 48 -1.08 -26.05 7.83
CA ALA A 48 -2.06 -25.19 7.16
C ALA A 48 -1.36 -24.31 6.12
N LYS A 49 -1.99 -24.13 4.96
CA LYS A 49 -1.50 -23.22 3.91
C LYS A 49 -1.26 -21.84 4.56
N GLY A 50 -0.03 -21.33 4.52
CA GLY A 50 0.36 -20.07 5.19
C GLY A 50 0.95 -20.21 6.61
N ALA A 51 1.20 -21.43 7.12
CA ALA A 51 1.82 -21.59 8.44
C ALA A 51 3.33 -21.29 8.40
N GLY A 52 3.74 -20.17 9.01
CA GLY A 52 5.13 -19.71 9.10
C GLY A 52 5.56 -18.73 7.99
N SER A 53 4.61 -18.23 7.21
CA SER A 53 4.78 -17.04 6.35
C SER A 53 4.09 -15.83 7.00
N ASN A 54 4.46 -14.64 6.54
CA ASN A 54 3.90 -13.39 7.00
C ASN A 54 2.41 -13.16 6.66
N GLU A 55 1.81 -13.98 5.79
CA GLU A 55 0.43 -13.80 5.27
C GLU A 55 -0.65 -13.69 6.36
N ARG A 56 -0.51 -14.40 7.48
CA ARG A 56 -1.47 -14.32 8.61
C ARG A 56 -1.32 -13.03 9.40
N LEU A 57 -0.08 -12.55 9.54
CA LEU A 57 0.25 -11.30 10.21
C LEU A 57 -0.14 -10.10 9.33
N GLU A 58 0.10 -10.19 8.03
CA GLU A 58 -0.39 -9.23 7.01
C GLU A 58 -1.89 -9.06 7.14
N PHE A 59 -2.65 -10.16 7.15
CA PHE A 59 -4.11 -10.12 7.25
C PHE A 59 -4.62 -9.32 8.47
N ILE A 60 -4.03 -9.51 9.64
CA ILE A 60 -4.42 -8.74 10.84
C ILE A 60 -3.85 -7.32 10.81
N GLY A 61 -2.64 -7.16 10.29
CA GLY A 61 -1.93 -5.89 10.14
C GLY A 61 -2.67 -4.89 9.27
N ASP A 62 -3.18 -5.31 8.11
CA ASP A 62 -4.04 -4.51 7.22
C ASP A 62 -5.25 -3.92 7.98
N ARG A 63 -5.93 -4.74 8.79
CA ARG A 63 -7.09 -4.30 9.59
C ARG A 63 -6.72 -3.36 10.72
N VAL A 64 -5.59 -3.62 11.38
CA VAL A 64 -5.04 -2.73 12.42
C VAL A 64 -4.68 -1.38 11.81
N LEU A 65 -3.97 -1.37 10.68
CA LEU A 65 -3.64 -0.15 9.95
C LEU A 65 -4.89 0.62 9.55
N GLY A 66 -5.87 -0.05 8.95
CA GLY A 66 -7.12 0.56 8.51
C GLY A 66 -7.87 1.23 9.67
N LEU A 67 -7.98 0.56 10.82
CA LEU A 67 -8.61 1.12 12.02
C LEU A 67 -7.85 2.35 12.54
N LEU A 68 -6.54 2.23 12.75
CA LEU A 68 -5.70 3.28 13.31
C LEU A 68 -5.65 4.52 12.40
N MET A 69 -5.59 4.29 11.08
CA MET A 69 -5.59 5.37 10.11
C MET A 69 -6.95 6.08 10.05
N ALA A 70 -8.06 5.34 10.07
CA ALA A 70 -9.39 5.92 10.09
C ALA A 70 -9.63 6.78 11.35
N GLU A 71 -9.20 6.29 12.52
CA GLU A 71 -9.24 7.07 13.77
C GLU A 71 -8.43 8.37 13.63
N TRP A 72 -7.19 8.28 13.15
CA TRP A 72 -6.32 9.45 13.04
C TRP A 72 -6.84 10.48 12.02
N LEU A 73 -7.46 10.03 10.92
CA LEU A 73 -8.11 10.90 9.94
C LEU A 73 -9.30 11.65 10.54
N LEU A 74 -10.13 11.00 11.38
CA LEU A 74 -11.24 11.66 12.08
C LEU A 74 -10.74 12.73 13.05
N GLU A 75 -9.63 12.47 13.75
CA GLU A 75 -9.01 13.47 14.63
C GLU A 75 -8.43 14.65 13.84
N ARG A 76 -7.77 14.38 12.71
CA ARG A 76 -7.03 15.38 11.94
C ARG A 76 -7.94 16.26 11.08
N PHE A 77 -9.03 15.69 10.58
CA PHE A 77 -9.97 16.31 9.64
C PHE A 77 -11.42 16.22 10.14
N PRO A 78 -11.75 16.80 11.31
CA PRO A 78 -13.04 16.60 11.98
C PRO A 78 -14.25 17.15 11.22
N ASN A 79 -14.02 17.99 10.20
CA ASN A 79 -15.07 18.62 9.40
C ASN A 79 -15.19 18.01 8.00
N GLU A 80 -14.38 17.01 7.65
CA GLU A 80 -14.48 16.34 6.36
C GLU A 80 -15.60 15.29 6.34
N GLN A 81 -16.26 15.15 5.19
CA GLN A 81 -17.28 14.13 4.99
C GLN A 81 -16.66 12.76 4.75
N GLU A 82 -17.43 11.70 4.98
CA GLU A 82 -17.01 10.30 4.84
C GLU A 82 -16.29 10.01 3.51
N GLY A 83 -16.79 10.53 2.38
CA GLY A 83 -16.17 10.31 1.07
C GLY A 83 -14.74 10.86 0.97
N ALA A 84 -14.49 12.04 1.55
CA ALA A 84 -13.15 12.64 1.57
C ALA A 84 -12.21 11.83 2.49
N LEU A 85 -12.67 11.48 3.69
CA LEU A 85 -11.94 10.63 4.63
C LEU A 85 -11.61 9.26 4.02
N GLY A 86 -12.56 8.65 3.32
CA GLY A 86 -12.37 7.38 2.61
C GLY A 86 -11.31 7.47 1.52
N SER A 87 -11.26 8.58 0.77
CA SER A 87 -10.24 8.80 -0.25
C SER A 87 -8.83 8.98 0.35
N ARG A 88 -8.71 9.72 1.46
CA ARG A 88 -7.46 9.85 2.21
C ARG A 88 -6.99 8.51 2.75
N LEU A 89 -7.90 7.74 3.34
CA LEU A 89 -7.62 6.41 3.88
C LEU A 89 -7.08 5.50 2.78
N ALA A 90 -7.79 5.38 1.65
CA ALA A 90 -7.39 4.54 0.53
C ALA A 90 -6.00 4.90 -0.02
N HIS A 91 -5.66 6.19 -0.04
CA HIS A 91 -4.32 6.63 -0.44
C HIS A 91 -3.25 6.26 0.61
N LEU A 92 -3.48 6.54 1.90
CA LEU A 92 -2.50 6.31 2.97
C LEU A 92 -2.19 4.83 3.15
N VAL A 93 -3.18 3.95 3.00
CA VAL A 93 -3.00 2.50 3.12
C VAL A 93 -2.72 1.83 1.78
N SER A 94 -2.48 2.61 0.72
CA SER A 94 -2.20 2.04 -0.60
C SER A 94 -0.84 1.33 -0.64
N ARG A 95 -0.72 0.35 -1.54
CA ARG A 95 0.52 -0.39 -1.77
C ARG A 95 1.71 0.53 -2.11
N VAL A 96 1.46 1.66 -2.76
CA VAL A 96 2.50 2.65 -3.09
C VAL A 96 3.01 3.30 -1.80
N SER A 97 2.11 3.84 -0.99
CA SER A 97 2.45 4.46 0.30
C SER A 97 3.14 3.49 1.26
N LEU A 98 2.65 2.25 1.32
CA LEU A 98 3.25 1.19 2.13
C LEU A 98 4.68 0.86 1.69
N ALA A 99 4.91 0.71 0.38
CA ALA A 99 6.25 0.44 -0.15
C ALA A 99 7.22 1.60 0.14
N GLU A 100 6.80 2.86 -0.05
CA GLU A 100 7.60 4.04 0.26
C GLU A 100 7.98 4.14 1.74
N ILE A 101 7.05 3.79 2.64
CA ILE A 101 7.33 3.75 4.08
C ILE A 101 8.32 2.63 4.42
N ALA A 102 8.09 1.44 3.88
CA ALA A 102 8.93 0.29 4.14
C ALA A 102 10.37 0.48 3.62
N ASP A 103 10.54 1.15 2.47
CA ASP A 103 11.85 1.52 1.95
C ASP A 103 12.59 2.49 2.88
N ARG A 104 11.88 3.48 3.46
CA ARG A 104 12.47 4.39 4.46
C ARG A 104 12.91 3.69 5.75
N LEU A 105 12.27 2.57 6.09
CA LEU A 105 12.62 1.74 7.24
C LEU A 105 13.73 0.70 6.93
N ASP A 106 14.21 0.66 5.69
CA ASP A 106 15.12 -0.36 5.18
C ASP A 106 14.58 -1.79 5.43
N LEU A 107 13.26 -1.95 5.33
CA LEU A 107 12.58 -3.22 5.55
C LEU A 107 12.95 -4.29 4.53
N PRO A 108 13.14 -3.98 3.22
CA PRO A 108 13.51 -4.99 2.22
C PRO A 108 14.74 -5.81 2.62
N GLN A 109 15.75 -5.17 3.23
CA GLN A 109 17.00 -5.86 3.62
C GLN A 109 16.81 -6.86 4.76
N SER A 110 15.75 -6.70 5.56
CA SER A 110 15.42 -7.60 6.67
C SER A 110 14.53 -8.77 6.24
N LEU A 111 13.99 -8.76 5.03
CA LEU A 111 13.13 -9.83 4.53
C LEU A 111 13.88 -11.14 4.29
N THR A 112 13.25 -12.23 4.70
CA THR A 112 13.71 -13.59 4.39
C THR A 112 12.88 -14.14 3.24
N VAL A 113 13.51 -14.20 2.06
CA VAL A 113 12.96 -14.80 0.83
C VAL A 113 13.81 -16.01 0.42
N ALA A 114 13.23 -16.92 -0.37
CA ALA A 114 13.99 -18.02 -0.94
C ALA A 114 15.08 -17.50 -1.90
N ALA A 115 16.26 -18.13 -1.93
CA ALA A 115 17.42 -17.63 -2.70
C ALA A 115 17.15 -17.45 -4.20
N HIS A 116 16.29 -18.28 -4.80
CA HIS A 116 15.92 -18.16 -6.22
C HIS A 116 14.99 -16.97 -6.48
N GLU A 117 14.09 -16.65 -5.53
CA GLU A 117 13.22 -15.47 -5.62
C GLU A 117 13.97 -14.18 -5.30
N ALA A 118 14.94 -14.21 -4.39
CA ALA A 118 15.84 -13.08 -4.14
C ALA A 118 16.54 -12.64 -5.43
N ARG A 119 17.06 -13.60 -6.21
CA ARG A 119 17.70 -13.33 -7.51
C ARG A 119 16.74 -12.75 -8.56
N ALA A 120 15.45 -13.00 -8.41
CA ALA A 120 14.40 -12.45 -9.28
C ALA A 120 13.88 -11.08 -8.80
N GLY A 121 14.46 -10.50 -7.74
CA GLY A 121 14.08 -9.18 -7.24
C GLY A 121 12.81 -9.17 -6.38
N VAL A 122 12.32 -10.33 -5.94
CA VAL A 122 11.07 -10.43 -5.14
C VAL A 122 11.20 -9.67 -3.82
N GLN A 123 12.39 -9.62 -3.24
CA GLN A 123 12.68 -8.95 -1.97
C GLN A 123 12.43 -7.43 -2.01
N THR A 124 12.51 -6.82 -3.19
CA THR A 124 12.31 -5.38 -3.41
C THR A 124 11.02 -5.09 -4.17
N ALA A 125 10.20 -6.11 -4.45
CA ALA A 125 8.95 -5.92 -5.14
C ALA A 125 7.97 -5.17 -4.23
N ALA A 126 7.42 -4.05 -4.71
CA ALA A 126 6.54 -3.18 -3.93
C ALA A 126 5.38 -3.93 -3.26
N ASN A 127 4.88 -5.01 -3.88
CA ASN A 127 3.85 -5.81 -3.27
C ASN A 127 4.34 -6.58 -2.04
N VAL A 128 5.46 -7.27 -2.15
CA VAL A 128 6.05 -8.06 -1.06
C VAL A 128 6.46 -7.19 0.11
N VAL A 129 7.03 -6.02 -0.20
CA VAL A 129 7.49 -5.07 0.81
C VAL A 129 6.31 -4.44 1.56
N ALA A 130 5.23 -4.10 0.84
CA ALA A 130 3.99 -3.61 1.47
C ALA A 130 3.36 -4.67 2.39
N ASP A 131 3.21 -5.91 1.90
CA ASP A 131 2.63 -7.01 2.68
C ASP A 131 3.46 -7.28 3.96
N ALA A 132 4.78 -7.14 3.88
CA ALA A 132 5.66 -7.27 5.05
C ALA A 132 5.53 -6.14 6.05
N LEU A 133 5.33 -4.89 5.61
CA LEU A 133 5.12 -3.76 6.51
C LEU A 133 3.82 -3.94 7.30
N GLU A 134 2.75 -4.38 6.63
CA GLU A 134 1.50 -4.74 7.29
C GLU A 134 1.71 -5.89 8.28
N ALA A 135 2.45 -6.93 7.88
CA ALA A 135 2.77 -8.04 8.77
C ALA A 135 3.57 -7.62 10.01
N VAL A 136 4.50 -6.66 9.90
CA VAL A 136 5.22 -6.10 11.05
C VAL A 136 4.25 -5.37 11.98
N LEU A 137 3.32 -4.58 11.44
CA LEU A 137 2.30 -3.92 12.25
C LEU A 137 1.39 -4.94 12.96
N GLY A 138 1.00 -6.01 12.25
CA GLY A 138 0.26 -7.13 12.82
C GLY A 138 1.02 -7.83 13.95
N ALA A 139 2.33 -8.04 13.78
CA ALA A 139 3.20 -8.60 14.81
C ALA A 139 3.27 -7.71 16.06
N VAL A 140 3.44 -6.40 15.89
CA VAL A 140 3.47 -5.43 17.00
C VAL A 140 2.14 -5.44 17.74
N PHE A 141 1.02 -5.47 17.00
CA PHE A 141 -0.31 -5.53 17.60
C PHE A 141 -0.51 -6.80 18.44
N LEU A 142 -0.07 -7.96 17.96
CA LEU A 142 -0.20 -9.21 18.71
C LEU A 142 0.76 -9.30 19.91
N ASP A 143 1.90 -8.61 19.85
CA ASP A 143 2.91 -8.61 20.92
C ASP A 143 2.59 -7.60 22.03
N GLY A 144 2.27 -6.36 21.65
CA GLY A 144 2.13 -5.21 22.56
C GLY A 144 0.76 -4.54 22.57
N GLY A 145 -0.18 -5.00 21.75
CA GLY A 145 -1.52 -4.43 21.64
C GLY A 145 -1.62 -3.22 20.72
N LEU A 146 -2.75 -2.51 20.80
CA LEU A 146 -3.08 -1.46 19.85
C LEU A 146 -2.25 -0.18 20.03
N GLU A 147 -1.79 0.12 21.25
CA GLU A 147 -1.14 1.40 21.56
C GLU A 147 0.26 1.53 20.94
N PRO A 148 1.17 0.52 21.03
CA PRO A 148 2.43 0.58 20.30
C PRO A 148 2.23 0.66 18.78
N ALA A 149 1.25 -0.08 18.24
CA ALA A 149 0.90 -0.03 16.83
C ALA A 149 0.40 1.37 16.42
N ARG A 150 -0.40 2.03 17.26
CA ARG A 150 -0.87 3.42 17.05
C ARG A 150 0.29 4.39 16.95
N GLN A 151 1.25 4.31 17.87
CA GLN A 151 2.42 5.19 17.87
C GLN A 151 3.23 5.02 16.58
N MET A 152 3.48 3.77 16.16
CA MET A 152 4.18 3.49 14.89
C MET A 152 3.44 4.04 13.67
N VAL A 153 2.13 3.82 13.57
CA VAL A 153 1.34 4.35 12.45
C VAL A 153 1.45 5.86 12.40
N ARG A 154 1.33 6.55 13.54
CA ARG A 154 1.47 8.01 13.58
C ARG A 154 2.86 8.47 13.16
N ASP A 155 3.91 7.79 13.60
CA ASP A 155 5.29 8.19 13.29
C ASP A 155 5.65 7.93 11.81
N TRP A 156 5.34 6.75 11.28
CA TRP A 156 5.74 6.35 9.93
C TRP A 156 4.94 7.08 8.84
N TRP A 157 3.65 7.35 9.09
CA TRP A 157 2.77 8.03 8.14
C TRP A 157 2.74 9.55 8.31
N LYS A 158 3.34 10.14 9.35
CA LYS A 158 3.30 11.59 9.61
C LYS A 158 3.56 12.44 8.37
N SER A 159 4.67 12.19 7.68
CA SER A 159 5.03 12.94 6.48
C SER A 159 4.02 12.76 5.34
N ALA A 160 3.46 11.55 5.18
CA ALA A 160 2.50 11.24 4.12
C ALA A 160 1.14 11.90 4.41
N LEU A 161 0.72 11.92 5.67
CA LEU A 161 -0.52 12.58 6.09
C LEU A 161 -0.38 14.12 5.99
N ASP A 162 0.75 14.68 6.43
CA ASP A 162 1.01 16.12 6.35
C ASP A 162 1.11 16.61 4.90
N ALA A 163 1.56 15.76 3.97
CA ALA A 163 1.61 16.08 2.55
C ALA A 163 0.21 16.19 1.90
N GLN A 164 -0.85 15.64 2.51
CA GLN A 164 -2.21 15.74 1.98
C GLN A 164 -2.94 17.02 2.41
N ALA A 165 -2.47 18.17 1.92
CA ALA A 165 -3.14 19.46 2.15
C ALA A 165 -4.62 19.44 1.74
N HIS A 166 -4.98 18.66 0.72
CA HIS A 166 -6.35 18.39 0.29
C HIS A 166 -6.54 16.87 0.17
N PRO A 167 -7.76 16.33 0.37
CA PRO A 167 -8.00 14.92 0.16
C PRO A 167 -7.65 14.59 -1.29
N PRO A 168 -6.82 13.55 -1.55
CA PRO A 168 -6.56 13.12 -2.91
C PRO A 168 -7.89 12.63 -3.48
N LYS A 169 -8.59 13.45 -4.26
CA LYS A 169 -9.79 13.01 -4.95
C LYS A 169 -9.36 12.17 -6.14
N ASP A 170 -9.91 10.96 -6.26
CA ASP A 170 -9.79 10.22 -7.51
C ASP A 170 -10.30 11.11 -8.66
N PRO A 171 -9.47 11.42 -9.67
CA PRO A 171 -9.83 12.35 -10.73
C PRO A 171 -11.12 11.96 -11.46
N LYS A 172 -11.44 10.66 -11.55
CA LYS A 172 -12.68 10.22 -12.20
C LYS A 172 -13.90 10.57 -11.34
N THR A 173 -13.80 10.34 -10.03
CA THR A 173 -14.85 10.74 -9.07
C THR A 173 -15.00 12.26 -9.04
N ALA A 174 -13.92 13.03 -8.97
CA ALA A 174 -13.97 14.48 -9.00
C ALA A 174 -14.61 15.01 -10.29
N LEU A 175 -14.25 14.45 -11.45
CA LEU A 175 -14.84 14.83 -12.74
C LEU A 175 -16.34 14.50 -12.78
N GLN A 176 -16.73 13.33 -12.28
CA GLN A 176 -18.13 12.93 -12.18
C GLN A 176 -18.94 13.89 -11.28
N GLU A 177 -18.41 14.25 -10.11
CA GLU A 177 -19.03 15.23 -9.20
C GLU A 177 -19.15 16.61 -9.88
N TRP A 178 -18.11 17.05 -10.58
CA TRP A 178 -18.07 18.35 -11.25
C TRP A 178 -19.15 18.49 -12.33
N VAL A 179 -19.34 17.45 -13.16
CA VAL A 179 -20.33 17.47 -14.25
C VAL A 179 -21.76 17.30 -13.73
N LEU A 180 -21.97 16.41 -12.75
CA LEU A 180 -23.28 16.21 -12.13
C LEU A 180 -23.75 17.45 -11.37
N GLY A 181 -22.84 18.13 -10.66
CA GLY A 181 -23.13 19.39 -9.97
C GLY A 181 -23.58 20.52 -10.90
N ARG A 182 -23.34 20.40 -12.22
CA ARG A 182 -23.74 21.35 -13.26
C ARG A 182 -24.89 20.84 -14.15
N GLY A 183 -25.50 19.71 -13.79
CA GLY A 183 -26.59 19.10 -14.56
C GLY A 183 -26.16 18.56 -15.92
N GLN A 184 -24.86 18.29 -16.11
CA GLN A 184 -24.33 17.73 -17.35
C GLN A 184 -24.35 16.19 -17.34
N SER A 185 -24.20 15.58 -18.52
CA SER A 185 -24.07 14.13 -18.67
C SER A 185 -22.79 13.60 -18.03
N LEU A 186 -22.82 12.33 -17.61
CA LEU A 186 -21.64 11.64 -17.07
C LEU A 186 -20.46 11.65 -18.07
N PRO A 187 -19.20 11.62 -17.59
CA PRO A 187 -18.04 11.58 -18.46
C PRO A 187 -17.96 10.28 -19.28
N VAL A 188 -17.59 10.40 -20.56
CA VAL A 188 -17.43 9.25 -21.47
C VAL A 188 -15.95 8.99 -21.69
N TYR A 189 -15.49 7.76 -21.41
CA TYR A 189 -14.11 7.34 -21.58
C TYR A 189 -13.95 6.46 -22.82
N GLU A 190 -12.95 6.74 -23.63
CA GLU A 190 -12.62 5.99 -24.84
C GLU A 190 -11.12 5.68 -24.88
N THR A 191 -10.75 4.42 -25.11
CA THR A 191 -9.35 4.05 -25.38
C THR A 191 -9.04 4.40 -26.83
N ILE A 192 -8.23 5.43 -27.05
CA ILE A 192 -7.87 5.93 -28.39
C ILE A 192 -6.54 5.37 -28.90
N GLY A 193 -5.79 4.66 -28.05
CA GLY A 193 -4.56 3.99 -28.47
C GLY A 193 -3.96 3.10 -27.39
N ALA A 194 -3.05 2.23 -27.81
CA ALA A 194 -2.13 1.52 -26.94
C ALA A 194 -0.78 1.43 -27.67
N ASP A 195 0.29 1.82 -26.98
CA ASP A 195 1.66 1.80 -27.48
C ASP A 195 2.54 0.97 -26.53
N GLY A 196 3.81 0.74 -26.89
CA GLY A 196 4.79 0.07 -26.05
C GLY A 196 4.83 -1.46 -26.19
N PRO A 197 5.86 -2.10 -25.60
CA PRO A 197 6.05 -3.55 -25.67
C PRO A 197 4.91 -4.33 -25.02
N SER A 198 4.68 -5.58 -25.43
CA SER A 198 3.64 -6.45 -24.85
C SER A 198 3.78 -6.65 -23.33
N HIS A 199 4.98 -6.50 -22.79
CA HIS A 199 5.29 -6.61 -21.36
C HIS A 199 5.30 -5.25 -20.63
N ALA A 200 5.09 -4.14 -21.34
CA ALA A 200 5.03 -2.79 -20.79
C ALA A 200 4.09 -1.90 -21.65
N PRO A 201 2.78 -2.23 -21.73
CA PRO A 201 1.84 -1.49 -22.55
C PRO A 201 1.60 -0.09 -21.99
N LEU A 202 1.44 0.89 -22.86
CA LEU A 202 1.08 2.27 -22.57
C LEU A 202 -0.28 2.58 -23.21
N PHE A 203 -1.33 2.60 -22.41
CA PHE A 203 -2.68 2.90 -22.87
C PHE A 203 -2.87 4.41 -22.99
N VAL A 204 -3.54 4.85 -24.04
CA VAL A 204 -3.96 6.25 -24.27
C VAL A 204 -5.48 6.29 -24.21
N VAL A 205 -6.01 7.06 -23.26
CA VAL A 205 -7.45 7.21 -23.04
C VAL A 205 -7.83 8.66 -23.20
N ARG A 206 -8.95 8.91 -23.87
CA ARG A 206 -9.63 10.20 -23.92
C ARG A 206 -10.88 10.14 -23.03
N VAL A 207 -11.13 11.19 -22.27
CA VAL A 207 -12.40 11.43 -21.58
C VAL A 207 -13.08 12.65 -22.18
N THR A 208 -14.39 12.60 -22.38
CA THR A 208 -15.20 13.73 -22.87
C THR A 208 -16.30 14.04 -21.86
N ALA A 209 -16.42 15.31 -21.47
CA ALA A 209 -17.52 15.81 -20.65
C ALA A 209 -17.67 17.33 -20.79
N GLY A 210 -18.89 17.84 -20.64
CA GLY A 210 -19.15 19.29 -20.71
C GLY A 210 -18.77 19.97 -22.02
N GLY A 211 -18.69 19.20 -23.12
CA GLY A 211 -18.26 19.70 -24.44
C GLY A 211 -16.74 19.81 -24.62
N LEU A 212 -15.95 19.44 -23.60
CA LEU A 212 -14.48 19.39 -23.65
C LEU A 212 -13.98 17.95 -23.55
N PHE A 213 -12.69 17.77 -23.84
CA PHE A 213 -12.02 16.48 -23.67
C PHE A 213 -10.64 16.61 -23.00
N GLY A 214 -10.27 15.55 -22.27
CA GLY A 214 -8.95 15.35 -21.72
C GLY A 214 -8.34 14.03 -22.14
N GLU A 215 -7.02 13.92 -22.10
CA GLU A 215 -6.27 12.72 -22.49
C GLU A 215 -5.28 12.29 -21.42
N GLY A 216 -5.15 10.97 -21.23
CA GLY A 216 -4.29 10.37 -20.22
C GLY A 216 -3.55 9.16 -20.75
N ARG A 217 -2.32 8.97 -20.26
CA ARG A 217 -1.46 7.85 -20.65
C ARG A 217 -0.92 7.12 -19.43
N ALA A 218 -1.04 5.79 -19.41
CA ALA A 218 -0.48 4.99 -18.31
C ALA A 218 -0.30 3.51 -18.65
N GLY A 219 0.42 2.79 -17.78
CA GLY A 219 0.68 1.36 -17.88
C GLY A 219 -0.56 0.45 -17.79
N SER A 220 -1.71 0.99 -17.41
CA SER A 220 -2.99 0.29 -17.35
C SER A 220 -4.12 1.20 -17.80
N LYS A 221 -5.20 0.61 -18.35
CA LYS A 221 -6.40 1.37 -18.76
C LYS A 221 -6.97 2.22 -17.63
N ARG A 222 -7.08 1.66 -16.42
CA ARG A 222 -7.62 2.36 -15.25
C ARG A 222 -6.78 3.57 -14.86
N ALA A 223 -5.46 3.45 -14.89
CA ALA A 223 -4.57 4.58 -14.62
C ALA A 223 -4.62 5.62 -15.74
N ALA A 224 -4.75 5.21 -17.00
CA ALA A 224 -4.87 6.10 -18.14
C ALA A 224 -6.20 6.89 -18.12
N GLU A 225 -7.30 6.25 -17.72
CA GLU A 225 -8.59 6.90 -17.45
C GLU A 225 -8.48 7.94 -16.34
N SER A 226 -7.80 7.61 -15.24
CA SER A 226 -7.59 8.54 -14.13
C SER A 226 -6.77 9.77 -14.56
N ALA A 227 -5.70 9.56 -15.33
CA ALA A 227 -4.91 10.64 -15.91
C ALA A 227 -5.73 11.52 -16.87
N ALA A 228 -6.58 10.91 -17.72
CA ALA A 228 -7.43 11.64 -18.64
C ALA A 228 -8.46 12.52 -17.90
N ALA A 229 -9.03 11.99 -16.81
CA ALA A 229 -9.95 12.74 -15.96
C ALA A 229 -9.28 13.92 -15.27
N ALA A 230 -8.03 13.77 -14.81
CA ALA A 230 -7.26 14.86 -14.23
C ALA A 230 -7.01 15.99 -15.25
N ASP A 231 -6.57 15.64 -16.47
CA ASP A 231 -6.35 16.60 -17.56
C ASP A 231 -7.64 17.34 -17.94
N LEU A 232 -8.79 16.66 -17.99
CA LEU A 232 -10.07 17.33 -18.27
C LEU A 232 -10.52 18.23 -17.11
N LEU A 233 -10.36 17.81 -15.86
CA LEU A 233 -10.69 18.66 -14.70
C LEU A 233 -9.90 19.96 -14.70
N GLU A 234 -8.60 19.92 -14.96
CA GLU A 234 -7.75 21.11 -15.03
C GLU A 234 -8.26 22.11 -16.09
N LYS A 235 -8.69 21.61 -17.26
CA LYS A 235 -9.28 22.42 -18.34
C LYS A 235 -10.66 22.99 -18.01
N LEU A 236 -11.40 22.35 -17.09
CA LEU A 236 -12.75 22.77 -16.69
C LEU A 236 -12.72 23.74 -15.50
N GLU A 237 -11.65 23.72 -14.71
CA GLU A 237 -11.46 24.59 -13.53
C GLU A 237 -10.56 25.81 -13.80
N GLY A 238 -9.72 25.77 -14.84
CA GLY A 238 -8.94 26.90 -15.35
C GLY A 238 -9.74 27.83 -16.26
#